data_AF-B9VS38-F1
#
_entry.id   AF-B9VS38-F1
#
_cell.length_a   1.000
_cell.length_b   1.000
_cell.length_c   1.000
_cell.angle_alpha   90.00
_cell.angle_beta   90.00
_cell.angle_gamma   90.00
#
_symmetry.space_group_name_H-M   'P 1'
#
loop_
_entity.id
_entity.type
_entity.pdbx_description
1 polymer ?
#
loop_
_entity_poly.entity_id
_entity_poly.type
_entity_poly.pdbx_seq_one_letter_code
_entity_poly.pdbx_strand_id
1 'polypeptide(L)'
;MNKLLVSVLVLALLLENVVEGKTCGPLTTAAGATQTAPPASAASTTKGQTAASGSPATTASAAPSKASAAPSTASAAPSKASAAPSTASAAPSTASSTASSTTPTTTTKASSTAAATTQASGNSADYSYSYISDGTSGTGVTTRYWDCCKSSCAWPGKATLKSGPIQTCDVHDQPLNDGGNTQSGCNGGSAYSCSTEQPYAVNDTLSFGFAAVKLAGGSESTWCCACYELTFTSGSVAGKKFVIQATNTGGDLGDNHFDLAIPGGGVGIFNGCTAQWGAPSSGWGSQYGGVSSRSDCSQLPATLQPGCDWRFDWFGNSDNPGVTFKQVTCPKTITDKSKCIRADD
;
A
#
# COMPACT_ATOMS: atom_id res chain seq x y z
N MET A 1 -70.82 -6.44 5.54
CA MET A 1 -70.32 -5.09 5.94
C MET A 1 -68.80 -5.15 5.85
N ASN A 2 -68.21 -5.30 4.66
CA ASN A 2 -67.94 -4.26 3.63
C ASN A 2 -66.82 -3.32 4.14
N LYS A 3 -65.64 -3.20 3.52
CA LYS A 3 -65.17 -3.61 2.17
C LYS A 3 -66.02 -3.06 1.01
N LEU A 4 -65.87 -1.77 0.70
CA LEU A 4 -65.80 -1.23 -0.67
C LEU A 4 -65.40 0.26 -0.66
N LEU A 5 -64.83 0.75 -1.76
CA LEU A 5 -64.38 2.14 -2.02
C LEU A 5 -63.19 2.58 -1.12
N VAL A 6 -62.25 3.41 -1.57
CA VAL A 6 -62.19 4.27 -2.78
C VAL A 6 -61.12 3.79 -3.77
N SER A 7 -61.42 3.85 -5.07
CA SER A 7 -60.45 3.63 -6.16
C SER A 7 -60.92 4.34 -7.43
N VAL A 8 -60.66 5.66 -7.52
CA VAL A 8 -60.92 6.52 -8.70
C VAL A 8 -59.90 7.66 -8.67
N LEU A 9 -59.42 8.09 -9.85
CA LEU A 9 -58.32 9.06 -10.06
C LEU A 9 -56.94 8.57 -9.56
N VAL A 10 -55.82 8.75 -10.28
CA VAL A 10 -55.59 9.46 -11.56
C VAL A 10 -54.90 8.53 -12.56
N LEU A 11 -55.45 8.47 -13.78
CA LEU A 11 -54.76 7.99 -14.99
C LEU A 11 -55.18 8.90 -16.15
N ALA A 12 -54.31 9.06 -17.15
CA ALA A 12 -54.45 9.94 -18.31
C ALA A 12 -54.40 11.45 -18.02
N LEU A 13 -53.21 12.03 -18.21
CA LEU A 13 -53.04 13.24 -19.02
C LEU A 13 -51.95 12.95 -20.05
N LEU A 14 -52.14 13.44 -21.27
CA LEU A 14 -51.41 13.00 -22.46
C LEU A 14 -50.20 13.88 -22.80
N LEU A 15 -49.46 13.47 -23.83
CA LEU A 15 -48.39 14.23 -24.44
C LEU A 15 -48.93 15.58 -24.94
N GLU A 16 -48.19 16.66 -24.68
CA GLU A 16 -47.91 17.70 -25.67
C GLU A 16 -46.87 18.69 -25.12
N ASN A 17 -45.76 18.85 -25.85
CA ASN A 17 -44.93 20.05 -25.81
C ASN A 17 -44.16 20.13 -27.13
N VAL A 18 -44.40 21.22 -27.86
CA VAL A 18 -43.98 21.39 -29.26
C VAL A 18 -42.53 21.87 -29.34
N VAL A 19 -41.82 21.44 -30.39
CA VAL A 19 -40.46 21.92 -30.69
C VAL A 19 -40.52 23.20 -31.50
N GLU A 20 -40.15 24.30 -30.87
CA GLU A 20 -39.72 25.54 -31.53
C GLU A 20 -38.29 25.84 -31.06
N GLY A 21 -37.32 26.15 -31.90
CA GLY A 21 -37.41 26.46 -33.33
C GLY A 21 -36.47 27.61 -33.65
N LYS A 22 -35.15 27.37 -33.61
CA LYS A 22 -34.15 28.41 -33.91
C LYS A 22 -33.07 27.88 -34.85
N THR A 23 -33.01 28.50 -36.02
CA THR A 23 -32.25 28.05 -37.19
C THR A 23 -30.83 28.60 -37.19
N CYS A 24 -29.91 27.85 -37.81
CA CYS A 24 -28.59 28.39 -38.16
C CYS A 24 -28.71 29.34 -39.37
N GLY A 25 -27.97 30.46 -39.31
CA GLY A 25 -27.74 31.39 -40.43
C GLY A 25 -26.25 31.40 -40.83
N PRO A 26 -25.90 31.75 -42.07
CA PRO A 26 -24.60 31.45 -42.65
C PRO A 26 -23.49 32.46 -42.34
N LEU A 27 -22.24 32.00 -42.51
CA LEU A 27 -21.03 32.83 -42.56
C LEU A 27 -21.07 33.84 -43.72
N THR A 28 -20.65 35.08 -43.45
CA THR A 28 -20.24 36.05 -44.48
C THR A 28 -18.96 36.77 -44.04
N THR A 29 -18.15 37.19 -45.03
CA THR A 29 -16.79 37.72 -44.87
C THR A 29 -16.76 39.25 -44.89
N ALA A 30 -15.97 39.87 -44.01
CA ALA A 30 -15.49 41.25 -44.15
C ALA A 30 -14.10 41.41 -43.50
N ALA A 31 -13.30 42.37 -43.98
CA ALA A 31 -11.87 42.49 -43.69
C ALA A 31 -11.49 43.67 -42.77
N GLY A 32 -10.26 43.63 -42.22
CA GLY A 32 -9.58 44.77 -41.59
C GLY A 32 -9.44 44.67 -40.05
N ALA A 33 -8.33 45.10 -39.43
CA ALA A 33 -7.07 45.59 -40.00
C ALA A 33 -5.87 45.49 -39.03
N THR A 34 -4.67 45.31 -39.60
CA THR A 34 -3.31 45.73 -39.14
C THR A 34 -2.93 45.74 -37.64
N GLN A 35 -1.89 44.96 -37.32
CA GLN A 35 -0.60 45.45 -36.76
C GLN A 35 0.48 44.36 -36.96
N THR A 36 1.27 44.41 -38.03
CA THR A 36 2.64 45.01 -38.10
C THR A 36 3.70 44.30 -37.24
N ALA A 37 4.52 43.47 -37.90
CA ALA A 37 5.80 42.98 -37.37
C ALA A 37 6.98 43.66 -38.12
N PRO A 38 8.12 43.96 -37.46
CA PRO A 38 9.34 44.42 -38.12
C PRO A 38 10.16 43.25 -38.72
N PRO A 39 11.10 43.51 -39.66
CA PRO A 39 11.50 42.52 -40.67
C PRO A 39 12.87 41.85 -40.45
N ALA A 40 13.13 40.78 -41.22
CA ALA A 40 14.46 40.19 -41.42
C ALA A 40 15.12 40.70 -42.71
N SER A 41 16.44 40.96 -42.67
CA SER A 41 17.29 41.34 -43.81
C SER A 41 18.78 41.36 -43.37
N ALA A 42 19.82 41.08 -44.17
CA ALA A 42 19.98 40.20 -45.34
C ALA A 42 21.49 40.06 -45.66
N ALA A 43 21.89 38.91 -46.26
CA ALA A 43 23.19 38.68 -46.93
C ALA A 43 24.48 38.77 -46.05
N SER A 44 25.70 38.36 -46.49
CA SER A 44 26.11 37.78 -47.78
C SER A 44 27.33 36.83 -47.67
N THR A 45 27.34 35.76 -48.47
CA THR A 45 28.45 35.21 -49.29
C THR A 45 29.85 34.92 -48.69
N THR A 46 30.28 33.64 -48.76
CA THR A 46 31.56 33.29 -49.45
C THR A 46 31.62 31.82 -49.90
N LYS A 47 32.59 31.50 -50.79
CA LYS A 47 32.82 30.22 -51.51
C LYS A 47 33.34 29.10 -50.58
N GLY A 48 33.34 27.81 -50.96
CA GLY A 48 33.11 27.23 -52.29
C GLY A 48 32.89 25.70 -52.33
N GLN A 49 33.05 25.09 -53.51
CA GLN A 49 32.54 23.75 -53.85
C GLN A 49 33.63 22.66 -53.98
N THR A 50 33.27 21.43 -53.59
CA THR A 50 33.50 20.12 -54.29
C THR A 50 32.65 19.08 -53.54
N ALA A 51 31.70 18.31 -54.10
CA ALA A 51 31.73 17.41 -55.26
C ALA A 51 32.71 16.23 -55.09
N ALA A 52 32.35 14.95 -55.21
CA ALA A 52 31.03 14.27 -55.31
C ALA A 52 31.22 12.79 -54.86
N SER A 53 30.37 11.77 -55.03
CA SER A 53 29.05 11.53 -55.67
C SER A 53 28.55 10.12 -55.28
N GLY A 54 27.23 9.86 -55.17
CA GLY A 54 26.70 8.48 -55.08
C GLY A 54 25.26 8.35 -54.54
N SER A 55 24.33 7.95 -55.41
CA SER A 55 22.93 7.60 -55.11
C SER A 55 22.64 6.20 -55.73
N PRO A 56 21.50 5.52 -55.52
CA PRO A 56 20.33 5.81 -54.67
C PRO A 56 19.90 4.62 -53.78
N ALA A 57 18.71 4.71 -53.16
CA ALA A 57 18.07 3.64 -52.40
C ALA A 57 17.16 2.73 -53.25
N THR A 58 16.77 1.58 -52.70
CA THR A 58 15.56 0.81 -53.09
C THR A 58 14.84 0.20 -51.88
N THR A 59 13.54 -0.07 -52.05
CA THR A 59 12.57 -0.49 -51.03
C THR A 59 12.33 -2.00 -51.00
N ALA A 60 11.99 -2.55 -49.84
CA ALA A 60 11.10 -3.73 -49.75
C ALA A 60 10.43 -3.85 -48.36
N SER A 61 9.12 -4.09 -48.34
CA SER A 61 8.41 -4.61 -47.16
C SER A 61 8.35 -6.14 -47.23
N ALA A 62 8.63 -6.83 -46.14
CA ALA A 62 8.31 -8.25 -45.99
C ALA A 62 8.06 -8.61 -44.52
N ALA A 63 6.85 -9.05 -44.22
CA ALA A 63 6.57 -9.88 -43.05
C ALA A 63 6.38 -11.33 -43.54
N PRO A 64 6.85 -12.33 -42.78
CA PRO A 64 6.18 -13.61 -42.72
C PRO A 64 5.69 -13.90 -41.29
N SER A 65 4.80 -14.89 -41.16
CA SER A 65 4.08 -15.20 -39.92
C SER A 65 4.31 -16.64 -39.47
N LYS A 66 4.05 -16.89 -38.17
CA LYS A 66 3.85 -18.19 -37.50
C LYS A 66 4.95 -19.27 -37.63
N ALA A 67 5.44 -19.70 -36.47
CA ALA A 67 5.41 -21.12 -36.09
C ALA A 67 5.22 -21.25 -34.57
N SER A 68 4.44 -22.22 -34.12
CA SER A 68 4.30 -22.57 -32.70
C SER A 68 5.08 -23.84 -32.40
N ALA A 69 5.83 -23.89 -31.29
CA ALA A 69 6.42 -25.12 -30.78
C ALA A 69 6.53 -25.07 -29.24
N ALA A 70 5.97 -26.08 -28.58
CA ALA A 70 6.11 -26.37 -27.15
C ALA A 70 5.63 -27.81 -26.89
N PRO A 71 6.01 -28.44 -25.76
CA PRO A 71 7.22 -28.25 -24.95
C PRO A 71 8.12 -29.52 -24.97
N SER A 72 9.38 -29.41 -24.56
CA SER A 72 10.23 -30.57 -24.25
C SER A 72 10.34 -30.78 -22.74
N THR A 73 10.04 -32.00 -22.28
CA THR A 73 10.12 -32.41 -20.88
C THR A 73 11.50 -33.00 -20.56
N ALA A 74 12.06 -32.63 -19.41
CA ALA A 74 13.25 -33.27 -18.84
C ALA A 74 13.16 -33.26 -17.31
N SER A 75 12.88 -34.41 -16.72
CA SER A 75 12.79 -34.57 -15.26
C SER A 75 14.17 -34.69 -14.63
N ALA A 76 14.41 -33.97 -13.53
CA ALA A 76 15.51 -34.23 -12.61
C ALA A 76 14.94 -34.39 -11.18
N ALA A 77 15.15 -35.55 -10.57
CA ALA A 77 14.63 -35.88 -9.23
C ALA A 77 15.60 -35.42 -8.12
N PRO A 78 15.11 -35.14 -6.89
CA PRO A 78 15.93 -34.55 -5.84
C PRO A 78 16.95 -35.54 -5.23
N SER A 79 18.17 -35.08 -5.02
CA SER A 79 19.25 -35.82 -4.36
C SER A 79 19.04 -35.88 -2.84
N LYS A 80 18.49 -37.01 -2.39
CA LYS A 80 18.29 -37.36 -0.97
C LYS A 80 19.64 -37.51 -0.23
N ALA A 81 19.90 -36.65 0.75
CA ALA A 81 20.91 -36.88 1.78
C ALA A 81 20.25 -37.39 3.07
N SER A 82 20.70 -38.53 3.59
CA SER A 82 20.22 -39.09 4.86
C SER A 82 21.38 -39.22 5.85
N ALA A 83 21.08 -39.05 7.14
CA ALA A 83 22.08 -39.02 8.20
C ALA A 83 22.74 -40.38 8.47
N ALA A 84 23.95 -40.34 9.00
CA ALA A 84 24.64 -41.45 9.65
C ALA A 84 25.29 -40.96 10.96
N PRO A 85 25.50 -41.81 11.98
CA PRO A 85 25.57 -41.37 13.38
C PRO A 85 26.99 -41.28 13.97
N SER A 86 27.10 -40.60 15.11
CA SER A 86 28.27 -40.60 15.99
C SER A 86 27.89 -40.95 17.45
N THR A 87 28.10 -42.21 17.82
CA THR A 87 28.15 -42.73 19.20
C THR A 87 29.54 -42.54 19.81
N ALA A 88 29.81 -42.59 21.10
CA ALA A 88 29.05 -42.36 22.35
C ALA A 88 30.02 -42.67 23.53
N SER A 89 30.13 -41.79 24.54
CA SER A 89 30.65 -42.03 25.91
C SER A 89 30.71 -40.66 26.64
N ALA A 90 30.24 -40.43 27.87
CA ALA A 90 30.25 -41.20 29.13
C ALA A 90 31.64 -41.21 29.83
N ALA A 91 31.79 -40.86 31.12
CA ALA A 91 30.85 -40.24 32.06
C ALA A 91 31.56 -39.30 33.10
N PRO A 92 31.36 -39.32 34.44
CA PRO A 92 31.04 -38.06 35.13
C PRO A 92 31.99 -37.66 36.29
N SER A 93 31.81 -36.45 36.83
CA SER A 93 32.38 -36.04 38.12
C SER A 93 31.37 -35.24 38.96
N THR A 94 30.89 -35.86 40.05
CA THR A 94 30.01 -35.24 41.04
C THR A 94 30.82 -34.72 42.24
N ALA A 95 30.55 -33.50 42.70
CA ALA A 95 30.87 -33.04 44.04
C ALA A 95 29.76 -32.10 44.54
N SER A 96 29.40 -32.18 45.82
CA SER A 96 28.27 -31.42 46.40
C SER A 96 28.53 -31.12 47.88
N SER A 97 28.51 -29.83 48.24
CA SER A 97 28.45 -29.30 49.62
C SER A 97 28.47 -27.76 49.58
N THR A 98 28.01 -26.99 50.58
CA THR A 98 26.92 -27.14 51.56
C THR A 98 26.57 -25.70 51.99
N ALA A 99 25.32 -25.42 52.38
CA ALA A 99 24.89 -24.07 52.77
C ALA A 99 25.45 -23.61 54.12
N SER A 100 25.58 -22.28 54.30
CA SER A 100 25.16 -21.58 55.52
C SER A 100 25.08 -20.05 55.33
N SER A 101 24.33 -19.40 56.21
CA SER A 101 23.86 -18.01 56.12
C SER A 101 24.72 -17.00 56.91
N THR A 102 24.73 -15.75 56.45
CA THR A 102 24.64 -14.58 57.34
C THR A 102 23.82 -13.45 56.68
N THR A 103 22.86 -12.90 57.43
CA THR A 103 22.09 -11.69 57.07
C THR A 103 22.97 -10.44 57.25
N PRO A 104 22.62 -9.32 56.59
CA PRO A 104 22.09 -8.22 57.42
C PRO A 104 20.85 -7.54 56.83
N THR A 105 20.02 -7.00 57.72
CA THR A 105 18.74 -6.34 57.40
C THR A 105 18.93 -4.84 57.23
N THR A 106 18.45 -4.26 56.13
CA THR A 106 18.15 -2.82 56.06
C THR A 106 16.92 -2.53 55.20
N THR A 107 16.23 -1.45 55.56
CA THR A 107 14.81 -1.23 55.28
C THR A 107 14.53 -0.38 54.02
N THR A 108 13.26 -0.42 53.61
CA THR A 108 12.49 0.64 52.93
C THR A 108 12.64 0.93 51.44
N LYS A 109 11.45 1.06 50.83
CA LYS A 109 11.05 1.87 49.67
C LYS A 109 11.35 1.32 48.27
N ALA A 110 10.50 0.40 47.83
CA ALA A 110 10.23 0.19 46.41
C ALA A 110 9.77 1.51 45.77
N SER A 111 10.51 2.00 44.78
CA SER A 111 10.11 3.15 43.97
C SER A 111 9.45 2.66 42.69
N SER A 112 8.15 2.36 42.76
CA SER A 112 7.35 1.95 41.61
C SER A 112 7.08 3.14 40.68
N THR A 113 8.10 3.56 39.93
CA THR A 113 7.95 4.53 38.84
C THR A 113 7.23 3.85 37.68
N ALA A 114 5.91 3.70 37.81
CA ALA A 114 5.06 3.31 36.70
C ALA A 114 5.18 4.39 35.62
N ALA A 115 5.79 4.04 34.49
CA ALA A 115 5.80 4.90 33.32
C ALA A 115 4.35 5.08 32.86
N ALA A 116 3.81 6.28 33.04
CA ALA A 116 2.45 6.59 32.63
C ALA A 116 2.40 6.63 31.10
N THR A 117 2.04 5.50 30.48
CA THR A 117 1.67 5.46 29.06
C THR A 117 0.44 6.34 28.87
N THR A 118 0.66 7.58 28.42
CA THR A 118 -0.40 8.55 28.14
C THR A 118 -1.24 8.04 26.98
N GLN A 119 -2.29 7.28 27.28
CA GLN A 119 -3.33 6.96 26.29
C GLN A 119 -3.89 8.28 25.77
N ALA A 120 -3.80 8.49 24.46
CA ALA A 120 -4.38 9.65 23.81
C ALA A 120 -5.90 9.63 24.03
N SER A 121 -6.47 10.76 24.45
CA SER A 121 -7.90 10.91 24.72
C SER A 121 -8.71 11.07 23.42
N GLY A 122 -8.64 10.07 22.55
CA GLY A 122 -9.53 9.97 21.38
C GLY A 122 -10.95 9.58 21.81
N ASN A 123 -11.94 9.92 20.99
CA ASN A 123 -13.32 9.51 21.27
C ASN A 123 -13.45 7.99 21.03
N SER A 124 -14.19 7.28 21.88
CA SER A 124 -14.43 5.83 21.71
C SER A 124 -15.02 5.50 20.34
N ALA A 125 -15.81 6.41 19.77
CA ALA A 125 -16.34 6.31 18.41
C ALA A 125 -15.26 6.30 17.32
N ASP A 126 -14.12 7.00 17.49
CA ASP A 126 -13.09 7.12 16.46
C ASP A 126 -12.35 5.80 16.18
N TYR A 127 -12.33 4.91 17.18
CA TYR A 127 -11.78 3.55 17.11
C TYR A 127 -12.83 2.47 16.82
N SER A 128 -14.10 2.84 16.66
CA SER A 128 -15.18 1.87 16.45
C SER A 128 -15.23 1.38 14.99
N TYR A 129 -15.61 0.10 14.82
CA TYR A 129 -15.86 -0.55 13.54
C TYR A 129 -16.86 -1.69 13.73
N SER A 130 -17.46 -2.15 12.62
CA SER A 130 -18.45 -3.23 12.59
C SER A 130 -18.19 -4.15 11.40
N TYR A 131 -18.45 -5.45 11.55
CA TYR A 131 -18.39 -6.38 10.41
C TYR A 131 -19.45 -6.02 9.37
N ILE A 132 -19.07 -6.00 8.10
CA ILE A 132 -20.00 -5.79 6.98
C ILE A 132 -20.73 -7.12 6.71
N SER A 133 -22.07 -7.07 6.60
CA SER A 133 -22.85 -8.26 6.20
C SER A 133 -22.40 -8.72 4.83
N ASP A 134 -22.16 -10.02 4.68
CA ASP A 134 -21.72 -10.63 3.43
C ASP A 134 -20.38 -10.07 2.89
N GLY A 135 -19.64 -9.33 3.72
CA GLY A 135 -18.32 -8.77 3.43
C GLY A 135 -17.25 -9.85 3.29
N THR A 136 -16.21 -9.56 2.51
CA THR A 136 -15.18 -10.55 2.15
C THR A 136 -14.45 -11.07 3.40
N SER A 137 -14.33 -12.39 3.52
CA SER A 137 -13.71 -13.04 4.68
C SER A 137 -13.07 -14.38 4.32
N GLY A 138 -12.16 -14.86 5.16
CA GLY A 138 -11.49 -16.15 4.95
C GLY A 138 -10.24 -16.34 5.80
N THR A 139 -9.39 -17.27 5.38
CA THR A 139 -8.01 -17.41 5.85
C THR A 139 -7.05 -16.72 4.89
N GLY A 140 -5.95 -16.19 5.41
CA GLY A 140 -4.89 -15.56 4.62
C GLY A 140 -3.51 -15.68 5.26
N VAL A 141 -2.51 -15.18 4.55
CA VAL A 141 -1.12 -15.06 5.00
C VAL A 141 -0.69 -13.59 5.03
N THR A 142 0.36 -13.29 5.79
CA THR A 142 0.92 -11.93 5.85
C THR A 142 2.39 -11.91 5.48
N THR A 143 2.84 -10.76 4.96
CA THR A 143 4.25 -10.37 4.91
C THR A 143 4.41 -8.96 5.50
N ARG A 144 5.57 -8.33 5.34
CA ARG A 144 5.85 -6.97 5.79
C ARG A 144 6.66 -6.22 4.74
N TYR A 145 6.29 -4.98 4.46
CA TYR A 145 7.01 -4.12 3.52
C TYR A 145 6.96 -2.64 3.91
N TRP A 146 7.91 -1.88 3.39
CA TRP A 146 7.84 -0.43 3.26
C TRP A 146 8.80 0.00 2.14
N ASP A 147 8.28 0.15 0.93
CA ASP A 147 9.03 0.52 -0.28
C ASP A 147 9.04 2.04 -0.54
N CYS A 148 8.28 2.80 0.25
CA CYS A 148 7.97 4.22 0.10
C CYS A 148 7.25 4.60 -1.21
N CYS A 149 6.82 3.63 -2.04
CA CYS A 149 6.16 3.93 -3.31
C CYS A 149 4.77 4.53 -3.10
N LYS A 150 4.26 5.27 -4.10
CA LYS A 150 2.85 5.68 -4.10
C LYS A 150 1.94 4.44 -4.12
N SER A 151 1.22 4.22 -3.02
CA SER A 151 0.24 3.14 -2.82
C SER A 151 -0.76 3.06 -4.00
N SER A 152 -1.07 1.85 -4.53
CA SER A 152 -1.85 1.74 -5.79
C SER A 152 -3.27 2.33 -5.72
N CYS A 153 -3.89 2.37 -4.53
CA CYS A 153 -5.20 2.98 -4.30
C CYS A 153 -5.14 4.52 -4.14
N ALA A 154 -3.95 5.12 -4.28
CA ALA A 154 -3.76 6.57 -4.40
C ALA A 154 -3.97 7.13 -5.82
N TRP A 155 -4.31 6.28 -6.79
CA TRP A 155 -4.64 6.71 -8.15
C TRP A 155 -6.15 6.96 -8.31
N PRO A 156 -6.57 8.02 -9.03
CA PRO A 156 -7.96 8.26 -9.39
C PRO A 156 -8.62 7.05 -10.08
N GLY A 157 -9.92 6.87 -9.83
CA GLY A 157 -10.74 5.87 -10.53
C GLY A 157 -10.51 4.40 -10.14
N LYS A 158 -9.65 4.12 -9.15
CA LYS A 158 -9.38 2.75 -8.67
C LYS A 158 -10.58 2.07 -8.01
N ALA A 159 -11.41 2.84 -7.30
CA ALA A 159 -12.65 2.40 -6.66
C ALA A 159 -13.68 3.55 -6.61
N THR A 160 -14.93 3.23 -6.26
CA THR A 160 -15.97 4.23 -6.01
C THR A 160 -15.83 4.78 -4.59
N LEU A 161 -15.46 6.06 -4.47
CA LEU A 161 -15.08 6.69 -3.21
C LEU A 161 -16.03 7.82 -2.81
N LYS A 162 -16.24 7.95 -1.49
CA LYS A 162 -16.94 9.03 -0.78
C LYS A 162 -15.97 10.15 -0.39
N SER A 163 -14.71 9.79 -0.16
CA SER A 163 -13.54 10.67 -0.01
C SER A 163 -12.30 9.93 -0.51
N GLY A 164 -11.34 10.63 -1.09
CA GLY A 164 -10.06 10.07 -1.53
C GLY A 164 -9.61 10.59 -2.90
N PRO A 165 -8.67 9.91 -3.60
CA PRO A 165 -8.05 8.61 -3.28
C PRO A 165 -7.12 8.65 -2.06
N ILE A 166 -6.35 7.57 -1.80
CA ILE A 166 -5.36 7.55 -0.69
C ILE A 166 -4.44 8.77 -0.79
N GLN A 167 -4.29 9.47 0.33
CA GLN A 167 -3.41 10.61 0.50
C GLN A 167 -1.96 10.20 0.27
N THR A 168 -1.28 10.86 -0.68
CA THR A 168 0.17 10.71 -0.89
C THR A 168 0.91 11.89 -0.30
N CYS A 169 2.21 11.70 -0.05
CA CYS A 169 3.10 12.73 0.46
C CYS A 169 4.27 12.95 -0.49
N ASP A 170 4.92 14.10 -0.36
CA ASP A 170 6.11 14.46 -1.12
C ASP A 170 7.40 13.84 -0.53
N VAL A 171 8.55 14.29 -1.05
CA VAL A 171 9.90 13.93 -0.59
C VAL A 171 10.19 14.36 0.87
N HIS A 172 9.34 15.18 1.47
CA HIS A 172 9.46 15.71 2.82
C HIS A 172 8.26 15.31 3.71
N ASP A 173 7.54 14.24 3.36
CA ASP A 173 6.40 13.71 4.11
C ASP A 173 5.22 14.70 4.23
N GLN A 174 5.11 15.67 3.29
CA GLN A 174 4.04 16.67 3.27
C GLN A 174 2.90 16.24 2.34
N PRO A 175 1.61 16.31 2.77
CA PRO A 175 0.47 15.86 1.97
C PRO A 175 0.30 16.58 0.62
N LEU A 176 0.29 15.81 -0.47
CA LEU A 176 -0.02 16.27 -1.82
C LEU A 176 -1.53 16.40 -2.00
N ASN A 177 -2.01 17.65 -2.08
CA ASN A 177 -3.44 17.98 -2.21
C ASN A 177 -3.86 18.05 -3.70
N ASP A 178 -3.44 17.07 -4.50
CA ASP A 178 -3.52 17.06 -5.96
C ASP A 178 -4.56 16.07 -6.53
N GLY A 179 -5.31 15.39 -5.66
CA GLY A 179 -6.25 14.33 -6.02
C GLY A 179 -5.60 13.01 -6.44
N GLY A 180 -4.30 12.80 -6.18
CA GLY A 180 -3.59 11.58 -6.54
C GLY A 180 -3.06 11.56 -7.98
N ASN A 181 -2.81 12.73 -8.59
CA ASN A 181 -2.38 12.82 -9.99
C ASN A 181 -0.85 12.72 -10.18
N THR A 182 -0.07 13.11 -9.18
CA THR A 182 1.40 13.12 -9.21
C THR A 182 1.98 11.71 -9.35
N GLN A 183 3.02 11.58 -10.17
CA GLN A 183 3.68 10.30 -10.42
C GLN A 183 4.41 9.77 -9.17
N SER A 184 4.43 8.45 -9.01
CA SER A 184 5.16 7.73 -7.96
C SER A 184 6.67 8.03 -8.02
N GLY A 185 7.31 8.25 -6.88
CA GLY A 185 8.78 8.34 -6.79
C GLY A 185 9.49 7.10 -7.34
N CYS A 186 8.89 5.91 -7.15
CA CYS A 186 9.35 4.64 -7.73
C CYS A 186 9.24 4.56 -9.26
N ASN A 187 8.62 5.56 -9.89
CA ASN A 187 8.49 5.70 -11.34
C ASN A 187 9.02 7.07 -11.82
N GLY A 188 9.95 7.68 -11.08
CA GLY A 188 10.61 8.95 -11.43
C GLY A 188 9.79 10.21 -11.17
N GLY A 189 8.70 10.10 -10.41
CA GLY A 189 7.90 11.23 -9.94
C GLY A 189 8.29 11.72 -8.55
N SER A 190 7.33 12.27 -7.81
CA SER A 190 7.54 12.91 -6.50
C SER A 190 6.46 12.62 -5.46
N ALA A 191 5.57 11.64 -5.71
CA ALA A 191 4.60 11.15 -4.75
C ALA A 191 5.03 9.82 -4.14
N TYR A 192 4.85 9.70 -2.83
CA TYR A 192 5.27 8.58 -1.98
C TYR A 192 4.13 8.23 -1.00
N SER A 193 4.20 7.05 -0.35
CA SER A 193 3.36 6.80 0.85
C SER A 193 3.64 7.85 1.92
N CYS A 194 2.59 8.26 2.64
CA CYS A 194 2.74 9.12 3.81
C CYS A 194 3.17 8.31 5.04
N SER A 195 3.93 8.90 5.95
CA SER A 195 4.18 8.32 7.28
C SER A 195 2.89 8.08 8.09
N THR A 196 1.76 8.70 7.70
CA THR A 196 0.45 8.42 8.28
C THR A 196 -0.08 7.02 7.96
N GLU A 197 0.43 6.35 6.91
CA GLU A 197 0.17 4.94 6.56
C GLU A 197 0.95 3.93 7.45
N GLN A 198 1.54 4.38 8.56
CA GLN A 198 2.18 3.51 9.55
C GLN A 198 1.20 2.74 10.46
N PRO A 199 1.62 1.57 11.00
CA PRO A 199 0.85 0.82 11.97
C PRO A 199 1.01 1.41 13.39
N TYR A 200 0.00 1.24 14.24
CA TYR A 200 -0.01 1.75 15.61
C TYR A 200 -0.90 0.91 16.53
N ALA A 201 -0.50 0.82 17.81
CA ALA A 201 -1.27 0.12 18.82
C ALA A 201 -2.41 1.00 19.37
N VAL A 202 -3.58 0.39 19.54
CA VAL A 202 -4.72 0.96 20.28
C VAL A 202 -4.66 0.49 21.73
N ASN A 203 -4.34 -0.79 21.93
CA ASN A 203 -4.08 -1.44 23.22
C ASN A 203 -3.34 -2.78 22.96
N ASP A 204 -3.04 -3.55 24.01
CA ASP A 204 -2.22 -4.78 23.91
C ASP A 204 -2.77 -5.86 22.96
N THR A 205 -4.08 -5.88 22.71
CA THR A 205 -4.76 -6.88 21.85
C THR A 205 -5.27 -6.32 20.52
N LEU A 206 -5.32 -5.00 20.33
CA LEU A 206 -5.77 -4.34 19.10
C LEU A 206 -4.73 -3.32 18.59
N SER A 207 -4.35 -3.45 17.31
CA SER A 207 -3.66 -2.42 16.53
C SER A 207 -4.46 -2.03 15.30
N PHE A 208 -4.11 -0.88 14.72
CA PHE A 208 -4.62 -0.38 13.45
C PHE A 208 -3.46 -0.06 12.50
N GLY A 209 -3.70 -0.15 11.19
CA GLY A 209 -2.67 0.09 10.18
C GLY A 209 -3.16 -0.06 8.75
N PHE A 210 -2.24 -0.43 7.86
CA PHE A 210 -2.44 -0.41 6.41
C PHE A 210 -1.72 -1.60 5.77
N ALA A 211 -2.15 -1.99 4.56
CA ALA A 211 -1.54 -3.11 3.84
C ALA A 211 -1.67 -2.97 2.31
N ALA A 212 -0.75 -3.61 1.59
CA ALA A 212 -0.99 -4.05 0.23
C ALA A 212 -1.78 -5.36 0.26
N VAL A 213 -2.81 -5.49 -0.56
CA VAL A 213 -3.79 -6.59 -0.43
C VAL A 213 -4.04 -7.28 -1.77
N LYS A 214 -4.20 -8.60 -1.72
CA LYS A 214 -4.56 -9.47 -2.84
C LYS A 214 -5.59 -10.48 -2.36
N LEU A 215 -6.87 -10.32 -2.70
CA LEU A 215 -7.95 -11.23 -2.28
C LEU A 215 -8.46 -12.12 -3.42
N ALA A 216 -8.79 -13.38 -3.10
CA ALA A 216 -9.41 -14.32 -4.03
C ALA A 216 -10.71 -13.74 -4.60
N GLY A 217 -10.84 -13.75 -5.94
CA GLY A 217 -12.03 -13.25 -6.65
C GLY A 217 -12.25 -11.73 -6.61
N GLY A 218 -11.39 -10.96 -5.94
CA GLY A 218 -11.46 -9.51 -5.86
C GLY A 218 -10.66 -8.78 -6.94
N SER A 219 -10.77 -7.45 -6.94
CA SER A 219 -9.88 -6.54 -7.67
C SER A 219 -9.74 -5.20 -6.93
N GLU A 220 -8.95 -4.27 -7.47
CA GLU A 220 -8.72 -2.97 -6.83
C GLU A 220 -10.03 -2.20 -6.56
N SER A 221 -11.05 -2.34 -7.41
CA SER A 221 -12.36 -1.71 -7.20
C SER A 221 -13.12 -2.26 -5.99
N THR A 222 -12.86 -3.52 -5.59
CA THR A 222 -13.51 -4.15 -4.43
C THR A 222 -12.71 -3.96 -3.14
N TRP A 223 -11.36 -3.96 -3.17
CA TRP A 223 -10.56 -3.83 -1.95
C TRP A 223 -9.99 -2.43 -1.69
N CYS A 224 -9.78 -1.56 -2.69
CA CYS A 224 -9.15 -0.26 -2.43
C CYS A 224 -9.97 0.56 -1.43
N CYS A 225 -9.28 1.01 -0.39
CA CYS A 225 -9.81 1.74 0.76
C CYS A 225 -10.83 0.98 1.61
N ALA A 226 -11.04 -0.32 1.39
CA ALA A 226 -11.83 -1.17 2.29
C ALA A 226 -11.00 -1.56 3.53
N CYS A 227 -11.68 -1.80 4.65
CA CYS A 227 -11.03 -2.23 5.88
C CYS A 227 -11.31 -3.70 6.21
N TYR A 228 -10.33 -4.34 6.83
CA TYR A 228 -10.38 -5.75 7.20
C TYR A 228 -9.83 -5.94 8.61
N GLU A 229 -10.62 -6.55 9.50
CA GLU A 229 -10.10 -7.08 10.76
C GLU A 229 -9.33 -8.37 10.45
N LEU A 230 -8.02 -8.35 10.69
CA LEU A 230 -7.17 -9.54 10.73
C LEU A 230 -7.11 -10.03 12.19
N THR A 231 -7.37 -11.32 12.41
CA THR A 231 -7.04 -12.01 13.67
C THR A 231 -5.91 -12.98 13.39
N PHE A 232 -4.76 -12.81 14.05
CA PHE A 232 -3.59 -13.64 13.80
C PHE A 232 -3.77 -15.07 14.35
N THR A 233 -3.32 -16.06 13.59
CA THR A 233 -3.42 -17.49 13.91
C THR A 233 -2.09 -18.15 14.25
N SER A 234 -0.97 -17.43 14.08
CA SER A 234 0.39 -17.88 14.45
C SER A 234 1.28 -16.70 14.88
N GLY A 235 2.54 -16.98 15.23
CA GLY A 235 3.50 -15.99 15.73
C GLY A 235 3.30 -15.62 17.20
N SER A 236 4.08 -14.64 17.68
CA SER A 236 3.95 -14.06 19.03
C SER A 236 2.68 -13.22 19.20
N VAL A 237 1.98 -12.92 18.10
CA VAL A 237 0.73 -12.15 18.03
C VAL A 237 -0.54 -13.00 17.93
N ALA A 238 -0.45 -14.33 17.98
CA ALA A 238 -1.60 -15.21 17.82
C ALA A 238 -2.77 -14.82 18.77
N GLY A 239 -3.96 -14.65 18.21
CA GLY A 239 -5.16 -14.17 18.92
C GLY A 239 -5.30 -12.64 19.04
N LYS A 240 -4.26 -11.85 18.73
CA LYS A 240 -4.38 -10.39 18.60
C LYS A 240 -5.12 -10.00 17.31
N LYS A 241 -5.69 -8.79 17.32
CA LYS A 241 -6.43 -8.18 16.21
C LYS A 241 -5.67 -7.01 15.60
N PHE A 242 -5.71 -6.93 14.28
CA PHE A 242 -5.13 -5.83 13.49
C PHE A 242 -6.14 -5.42 12.43
N VAL A 243 -6.79 -4.25 12.58
CA VAL A 243 -7.65 -3.73 11.51
C VAL A 243 -6.79 -2.91 10.56
N ILE A 244 -6.73 -3.34 9.30
CA ILE A 244 -6.03 -2.62 8.24
C ILE A 244 -7.02 -1.95 7.30
N GLN A 245 -6.58 -0.88 6.64
CA GLN A 245 -7.15 -0.45 5.35
C GLN A 245 -6.25 -0.91 4.21
N ALA A 246 -6.83 -1.41 3.13
CA ALA A 246 -6.08 -1.76 1.92
C ALA A 246 -5.78 -0.48 1.11
N THR A 247 -4.50 -0.09 1.03
CA THR A 247 -4.05 1.13 0.32
C THR A 247 -3.27 0.82 -0.96
N ASN A 248 -2.84 -0.43 -1.12
CA ASN A 248 -2.02 -0.89 -2.23
C ASN A 248 -2.42 -2.30 -2.69
N THR A 249 -1.89 -2.75 -3.82
CA THR A 249 -2.08 -4.10 -4.35
C THR A 249 -0.72 -4.74 -4.60
N GLY A 250 -0.43 -5.85 -3.91
CA GLY A 250 0.74 -6.67 -4.24
C GLY A 250 0.41 -7.57 -5.43
N GLY A 251 1.00 -7.29 -6.59
CA GLY A 251 0.71 -7.97 -7.85
C GLY A 251 1.40 -9.34 -8.00
N ASP A 252 2.43 -9.58 -7.21
CA ASP A 252 3.24 -10.80 -7.08
C ASP A 252 2.74 -11.76 -6.00
N LEU A 253 1.77 -11.33 -5.18
CA LEU A 253 1.26 -12.07 -4.04
C LEU A 253 0.27 -13.18 -4.43
N GLY A 254 0.16 -14.18 -3.56
CA GLY A 254 -0.89 -15.20 -3.64
C GLY A 254 -2.28 -14.67 -3.28
N ASP A 255 -3.31 -15.48 -3.51
CA ASP A 255 -4.67 -15.14 -3.08
C ASP A 255 -4.80 -15.13 -1.55
N ASN A 256 -5.54 -14.14 -1.03
CA ASN A 256 -5.72 -13.81 0.39
C ASN A 256 -4.40 -13.48 1.13
N HIS A 257 -3.57 -12.65 0.50
CA HIS A 257 -2.32 -12.15 1.07
C HIS A 257 -2.46 -10.69 1.51
N PHE A 258 -1.97 -10.39 2.71
CA PHE A 258 -1.91 -9.03 3.28
C PHE A 258 -0.45 -8.67 3.57
N ASP A 259 0.18 -7.90 2.70
CA ASP A 259 1.54 -7.40 2.92
C ASP A 259 1.47 -6.13 3.77
N LEU A 260 1.88 -6.24 5.04
CA LEU A 260 1.60 -5.23 6.05
C LEU A 260 2.57 -4.05 5.89
N ALA A 261 2.03 -2.83 5.80
CA ALA A 261 2.84 -1.62 5.72
C ALA A 261 3.51 -1.37 7.08
N ILE A 262 4.81 -1.64 7.14
CA ILE A 262 5.63 -1.61 8.37
C ILE A 262 7.00 -1.03 7.99
N PRO A 263 7.36 0.20 8.41
CA PRO A 263 8.68 0.76 8.15
C PRO A 263 9.81 -0.16 8.60
N GLY A 264 10.81 -0.34 7.74
CA GLY A 264 11.85 -1.32 7.98
C GLY A 264 11.38 -2.79 7.84
N GLY A 265 10.22 -3.05 7.23
CA GLY A 265 9.79 -4.38 6.81
C GLY A 265 10.55 -4.94 5.59
N GLY A 266 11.25 -4.07 4.85
CA GLY A 266 11.94 -4.38 3.60
C GLY A 266 11.26 -3.66 2.43
N VAL A 267 12.03 -3.28 1.41
CA VAL A 267 11.52 -2.54 0.25
C VAL A 267 10.98 -3.47 -0.85
N GLY A 268 11.35 -4.75 -0.83
CA GLY A 268 10.86 -5.75 -1.77
C GLY A 268 11.35 -5.51 -3.20
N ILE A 269 10.43 -5.49 -4.16
CA ILE A 269 10.73 -5.36 -5.61
C ILE A 269 11.15 -3.94 -5.99
N PHE A 270 10.56 -2.92 -5.35
CA PHE A 270 10.82 -1.51 -5.62
C PHE A 270 11.64 -0.87 -4.49
N ASN A 271 12.12 0.36 -4.67
CA ASN A 271 12.77 1.13 -3.60
C ASN A 271 12.65 2.63 -3.88
N GLY A 272 11.51 3.21 -3.47
CA GLY A 272 11.32 4.66 -3.42
C GLY A 272 12.06 5.29 -2.24
N CYS A 273 12.37 4.52 -1.19
CA CYS A 273 13.00 5.02 0.03
C CYS A 273 14.42 5.58 -0.19
N THR A 274 15.17 5.07 -1.18
CA THR A 274 16.44 5.70 -1.60
C THR A 274 16.21 7.11 -2.16
N ALA A 275 15.14 7.32 -2.94
CA ALA A 275 14.82 8.64 -3.51
C ALA A 275 14.14 9.59 -2.50
N GLN A 276 13.31 9.06 -1.59
CA GLN A 276 12.60 9.86 -0.58
C GLN A 276 13.51 10.25 0.60
N TRP A 277 14.28 9.30 1.11
CA TRP A 277 14.95 9.39 2.42
C TRP A 277 16.46 9.13 2.38
N GLY A 278 17.05 8.88 1.20
CA GLY A 278 18.46 8.49 1.09
C GLY A 278 18.75 7.09 1.66
N ALA A 279 17.74 6.22 1.77
CA ALA A 279 17.92 4.85 2.25
C ALA A 279 18.91 4.07 1.35
N PRO A 280 19.60 3.03 1.89
CA PRO A 280 20.46 2.16 1.08
C PRO A 280 19.71 1.51 -0.09
N SER A 281 20.43 0.99 -1.08
CA SER A 281 19.83 0.36 -2.27
C SER A 281 18.97 -0.87 -1.98
N SER A 282 19.19 -1.55 -0.85
CA SER A 282 18.34 -2.62 -0.31
C SER A 282 17.29 -2.13 0.70
N GLY A 283 17.11 -0.83 0.86
CA GLY A 283 16.37 -0.23 1.98
C GLY A 283 17.11 -0.35 3.31
N TRP A 284 16.38 -0.16 4.41
CA TRP A 284 16.93 -0.35 5.76
C TRP A 284 16.97 -1.84 6.11
N GLY A 285 18.19 -2.41 6.12
CA GLY A 285 18.43 -3.83 6.33
C GLY A 285 18.32 -4.65 5.05
N SER A 286 17.72 -5.84 5.15
CA SER A 286 17.53 -6.78 4.04
C SER A 286 16.44 -6.30 3.09
N GLN A 287 16.65 -6.44 1.78
CA GLN A 287 15.67 -6.06 0.75
C GLN A 287 14.27 -6.64 1.00
N TYR A 288 14.21 -7.90 1.44
CA TYR A 288 13.00 -8.57 1.94
C TYR A 288 13.20 -8.85 3.43
N GLY A 289 12.19 -8.54 4.26
CA GLY A 289 12.25 -8.72 5.72
C GLY A 289 12.91 -7.57 6.49
N GLY A 290 13.65 -6.69 5.81
CA GLY A 290 14.09 -5.38 6.31
C GLY A 290 15.06 -5.43 7.48
N VAL A 291 14.79 -4.61 8.50
CA VAL A 291 15.64 -4.52 9.69
C VAL A 291 15.59 -5.79 10.56
N SER A 292 16.65 -6.03 11.32
CA SER A 292 16.85 -7.26 12.10
C SER A 292 16.45 -7.12 13.57
N SER A 293 16.58 -5.91 14.12
CA SER A 293 16.46 -5.61 15.54
C SER A 293 15.74 -4.28 15.78
N ARG A 294 15.14 -4.11 16.96
CA ARG A 294 14.51 -2.83 17.36
C ARG A 294 15.51 -1.67 17.34
N SER A 295 16.78 -1.92 17.66
CA SER A 295 17.86 -0.94 17.58
C SER A 295 18.10 -0.39 16.17
N ASP A 296 17.83 -1.20 15.13
CA ASP A 296 17.98 -0.76 13.73
C ASP A 296 16.94 0.30 13.34
N CYS A 297 15.82 0.43 14.07
CA CYS A 297 14.83 1.48 13.82
C CYS A 297 15.43 2.89 13.96
N SER A 298 16.52 3.05 14.72
CA SER A 298 17.28 4.32 14.80
C SER A 298 17.93 4.76 13.47
N GLN A 299 18.05 3.86 12.49
CA GLN A 299 18.57 4.14 11.14
C GLN A 299 17.50 4.73 10.20
N LEU A 300 16.22 4.69 10.59
CA LEU A 300 15.12 5.24 9.80
C LEU A 300 14.90 6.74 10.11
N PRO A 301 14.31 7.51 9.18
CA PRO A 301 13.82 8.87 9.42
C PRO A 301 12.93 8.92 10.67
N ALA A 302 13.07 9.96 11.49
CA ALA A 302 12.36 10.08 12.77
C ALA A 302 10.84 9.89 12.67
N THR A 303 10.21 10.32 11.57
CA THR A 303 8.78 10.14 11.29
C THR A 303 8.39 8.65 11.14
N LEU A 304 9.30 7.79 10.67
CA LEU A 304 9.09 6.35 10.40
C LEU A 304 9.52 5.42 11.55
N GLN A 305 10.18 5.95 12.59
CA GLN A 305 10.63 5.15 13.73
C GLN A 305 9.47 4.52 14.54
N PRO A 306 8.32 5.19 14.79
CA PRO A 306 7.22 4.59 15.56
C PRO A 306 6.63 3.32 14.93
N GLY A 307 6.45 3.29 13.61
CA GLY A 307 5.94 2.11 12.90
C GLY A 307 6.96 0.97 12.82
N CYS A 308 8.26 1.31 12.82
CA CYS A 308 9.34 0.33 12.95
C CYS A 308 9.39 -0.27 14.36
N ASP A 309 9.32 0.56 15.40
CA ASP A 309 9.28 0.13 16.80
C ASP A 309 8.06 -0.77 17.08
N TRP A 310 6.88 -0.42 16.54
CA TRP A 310 5.66 -1.23 16.63
C TRP A 310 5.85 -2.68 16.16
N ARG A 311 6.70 -2.91 15.14
CA ARG A 311 7.03 -4.24 14.62
C ARG A 311 7.63 -5.13 15.70
N PHE A 312 8.50 -4.58 16.54
CA PHE A 312 9.20 -5.32 17.60
C PHE A 312 8.41 -5.33 18.90
N ASP A 313 7.70 -4.26 19.22
CA ASP A 313 6.98 -4.09 20.49
C ASP A 313 5.61 -4.79 20.47
N TRP A 314 4.62 -4.23 19.76
CA TRP A 314 3.25 -4.78 19.78
C TRP A 314 3.13 -6.04 18.93
N PHE A 315 3.78 -6.05 17.77
CA PHE A 315 3.77 -7.15 16.81
C PHE A 315 4.83 -8.23 17.13
N GLY A 316 5.63 -8.03 18.19
CA GLY A 316 6.53 -9.03 18.77
C GLY A 316 7.52 -9.66 17.78
N ASN A 317 7.90 -8.90 16.73
CA ASN A 317 8.67 -9.32 15.56
C ASN A 317 8.20 -10.65 14.94
N SER A 318 6.88 -10.87 14.86
CA SER A 318 6.32 -12.07 14.24
C SER A 318 6.67 -12.17 12.76
N ASP A 319 7.31 -13.27 12.37
CA ASP A 319 7.67 -13.52 10.96
C ASP A 319 6.48 -14.12 10.22
N ASN A 320 5.86 -13.31 9.35
CA ASN A 320 4.81 -13.70 8.40
C ASN A 320 3.66 -14.53 9.01
N PRO A 321 3.02 -14.07 10.12
CA PRO A 321 1.96 -14.82 10.78
C PRO A 321 0.74 -15.05 9.86
N GLY A 322 0.10 -16.21 10.03
CA GLY A 322 -1.18 -16.50 9.39
C GLY A 322 -2.32 -15.67 9.99
N VAL A 323 -3.40 -15.47 9.25
CA VAL A 323 -4.58 -14.72 9.69
C VAL A 323 -5.89 -15.42 9.31
N THR A 324 -6.93 -15.21 10.10
CA THR A 324 -8.30 -15.12 9.58
C THR A 324 -8.65 -13.66 9.38
N PHE A 325 -9.41 -13.33 8.35
CA PHE A 325 -9.81 -11.95 8.05
C PHE A 325 -11.32 -11.82 7.83
N LYS A 326 -11.85 -10.64 8.15
CA LYS A 326 -13.23 -10.23 7.85
C LYS A 326 -13.27 -8.76 7.46
N GLN A 327 -14.01 -8.43 6.41
CA GLN A 327 -14.27 -7.05 6.03
C GLN A 327 -15.10 -6.34 7.10
N VAL A 328 -14.70 -5.10 7.42
CA VAL A 328 -15.32 -4.24 8.42
C VAL A 328 -15.48 -2.83 7.87
N THR A 329 -16.40 -2.05 8.44
CA THR A 329 -16.42 -0.60 8.25
C THR A 329 -15.12 0.01 8.74
N CYS A 330 -14.61 1.02 8.04
CA CYS A 330 -13.31 1.59 8.38
C CYS A 330 -13.36 2.46 9.66
N PRO A 331 -12.52 2.19 10.68
CA PRO A 331 -12.40 3.07 11.84
C PRO A 331 -12.01 4.48 11.41
N LYS A 332 -12.67 5.51 11.96
CA LYS A 332 -12.40 6.91 11.61
C LYS A 332 -10.93 7.31 11.83
N THR A 333 -10.28 6.78 12.87
CA THR A 333 -8.84 7.03 13.09
C THR A 333 -7.94 6.52 11.96
N ILE A 334 -8.37 5.52 11.18
CA ILE A 334 -7.65 5.03 9.98
C ILE A 334 -7.96 5.94 8.78
N THR A 335 -9.24 6.26 8.53
CA THR A 335 -9.62 7.09 7.36
C THR A 335 -9.19 8.56 7.50
N ASP A 336 -9.06 9.08 8.73
CA ASP A 336 -8.45 10.39 8.98
C ASP A 336 -6.96 10.44 8.63
N LYS A 337 -6.26 9.31 8.59
CA LYS A 337 -4.84 9.20 8.20
C LYS A 337 -4.63 9.07 6.70
N SER A 338 -5.48 8.28 6.04
CA SER A 338 -5.38 7.99 4.60
C SER A 338 -6.23 8.90 3.71
N LYS A 339 -7.19 9.64 4.29
CA LYS A 339 -8.22 10.46 3.63
C LYS A 339 -9.17 9.71 2.69
N CYS A 340 -9.04 8.38 2.59
CA CYS A 340 -9.85 7.56 1.70
C CYS A 340 -10.99 6.84 2.44
N ILE A 341 -12.21 7.00 1.94
CA ILE A 341 -13.45 6.38 2.42
C ILE A 341 -14.21 5.91 1.20
N ARG A 342 -14.66 4.64 1.19
CA ARG A 342 -15.44 4.11 0.06
C ARG A 342 -16.87 4.65 0.04
N ALA A 343 -17.58 4.47 -1.07
CA ALA A 343 -19.00 4.82 -1.18
C ALA A 343 -19.95 3.78 -0.55
N ASP A 344 -19.44 2.60 -0.20
CA ASP A 344 -20.12 1.46 0.42
C ASP A 344 -19.66 1.22 1.88
N ASP A 345 -19.15 2.28 2.54
CA ASP A 345 -18.65 2.36 3.94
C ASP A 345 -19.43 3.40 4.77
#